data_AF-A0AA86Z272-F1
#
_entry.id   AF-A0AA86Z272-F1
#
_cell.length_a   1.000
_cell.length_b   1.000
_cell.length_c   1.000
_cell.angle_alpha   90.00
_cell.angle_beta   90.00
_cell.angle_gamma   90.00
#
_symmetry.space_group_name_H-M   'P 1'
#
loop_
_entity.id
_entity.type
_entity.pdbx_description
1 polymer ?
#
loop_
_entity_poly.entity_id
_entity_poly.type
_entity_poly.pdbx_seq_one_letter_code
_entity_poly.pdbx_strand_id
1 'polypeptide(L)'
;MKLTKIAAVLITTISLSNTAFSADKPNLGDITWGGGMEVQPGDTGWPSDLPTWGAGGAGEDKPLDPGHSIGDAINAVSDVAYKAYDQAQINKENIAETNGRIDDAIRSGQTIVDRQDAINKKQAEENVAIANNIKDTNDRIDDVIRSGETIVDRQDAINKKQADENVAIANNIKDTNSKLEDTNSKLDSSLEEQKKVNYLVGNALASNESYWQQQWATNENYAASINKNTSDIAKNRQDINKLNSRVDRLDQKVDDLNDTMKRGFASQAALNGLFQPYGVGKLNATMALGGYESKTAIAAGTGYRFDENTAVKAGIATNTDDFKGVTYNVGVNFEW
;
A
#
# COMPACT_ATOMS: atom_id res chain seq x y z
N MET A 1 -1.39 -4.64 34.88
CA MET A 1 -0.47 -3.50 34.74
C MET A 1 -1.28 -2.36 34.14
N LYS A 2 -1.59 -1.30 34.89
CA LYS A 2 -0.80 -0.05 35.00
C LYS A 2 -0.57 0.58 33.61
N LEU A 3 -0.84 1.85 33.29
CA LEU A 3 -1.22 3.08 34.01
C LEU A 3 -1.57 4.13 32.92
N THR A 4 -2.57 4.97 33.20
CA THR A 4 -2.58 6.44 33.00
C THR A 4 -2.27 7.03 31.61
N LYS A 5 -3.33 7.55 30.94
CA LYS A 5 -3.20 8.61 29.92
C LYS A 5 -3.11 9.98 30.63
N ILE A 6 -2.01 10.67 30.42
CA ILE A 6 -1.68 11.99 30.96
C ILE A 6 -1.90 13.06 29.88
N ALA A 7 -2.61 14.12 30.28
CA ALA A 7 -2.58 15.52 29.85
C ALA A 7 -2.65 15.87 28.35
N ALA A 8 -3.85 16.29 27.90
CA ALA A 8 -3.99 17.29 26.85
C ALA A 8 -3.98 18.68 27.52
N VAL A 9 -2.90 19.43 27.29
CA VAL A 9 -2.77 20.84 27.68
C VAL A 9 -3.63 21.66 26.73
N LEU A 10 -4.75 22.19 27.24
CA LEU A 10 -5.53 23.20 26.55
C LEU A 10 -4.78 24.54 26.66
N ILE A 11 -4.25 25.02 25.53
CA ILE A 11 -3.68 26.37 25.42
C ILE A 11 -4.85 27.36 25.43
N THR A 12 -4.97 28.10 26.54
CA THR A 12 -5.83 29.27 26.69
C THR A 12 -5.37 30.37 25.75
N THR A 13 -6.19 30.69 24.75
CA THR A 13 -6.04 31.90 23.93
C THR A 13 -6.55 33.08 24.75
N ILE A 14 -5.61 33.88 25.28
CA ILE A 14 -5.88 35.18 25.86
C ILE A 14 -6.08 36.15 24.70
N SER A 15 -7.33 36.54 24.44
CA SER A 15 -7.66 37.69 23.61
C SER A 15 -7.43 38.97 24.43
N LEU A 16 -6.22 39.51 24.38
CA LEU A 16 -5.89 40.86 24.84
C LEU A 16 -6.11 41.84 23.68
N SER A 17 -7.17 42.64 23.82
CA SER A 17 -7.30 44.05 23.45
C SER A 17 -6.45 44.57 22.27
N ASN A 18 -7.09 44.70 21.10
CA ASN A 18 -6.61 45.53 20.00
C ASN A 18 -7.31 46.91 20.08
N THR A 19 -6.78 47.82 20.91
CA THR A 19 -7.02 49.27 20.78
C THR A 19 -5.87 50.03 21.42
N ALA A 20 -4.80 50.29 20.66
CA ALA A 20 -3.91 51.45 20.83
C ALA A 20 -2.71 51.35 19.88
N PHE A 21 -2.80 51.99 18.70
CA PHE A 21 -1.71 52.78 18.12
C PHE A 21 -2.29 53.59 16.94
N SER A 22 -3.02 54.66 17.27
CA SER A 22 -3.23 55.76 16.33
C SER A 22 -2.19 56.81 16.66
N ALA A 23 -1.37 57.13 15.66
CA ALA A 23 -0.49 58.28 15.52
C ALA A 23 -0.43 59.25 16.71
N ASP A 24 0.65 59.15 17.49
CA ASP A 24 1.10 60.26 18.32
C ASP A 24 1.77 61.28 17.40
N LYS A 25 1.01 62.26 16.92
CA LYS A 25 1.58 63.53 16.48
C LYS A 25 1.78 64.35 17.75
N PRO A 26 3.00 64.83 18.07
CA PRO A 26 3.15 65.83 19.11
C PRO A 26 2.33 67.05 18.71
N ASN A 27 1.30 67.32 19.52
CA ASN A 27 0.51 68.53 19.48
C ASN A 27 1.47 69.70 19.72
N LEU A 28 1.78 70.45 18.66
CA LEU A 28 2.42 71.75 18.75
C LEU A 28 1.51 72.60 19.61
N GLY A 29 1.95 72.90 20.84
CA GLY A 29 1.30 73.89 21.67
C GLY A 29 1.15 75.18 20.87
N ASP A 30 -0.05 75.76 20.94
CA ASP A 30 -0.41 77.03 20.34
C ASP A 30 0.66 78.09 20.62
N ILE A 31 1.53 78.35 19.65
CA ILE A 31 2.28 79.60 19.60
C ILE A 31 1.30 80.62 19.02
N THR A 32 0.62 81.29 19.92
CA THR A 32 -0.09 82.53 19.64
C THR A 32 0.91 83.58 19.16
N TRP A 33 1.07 83.70 17.84
CA TRP A 33 1.55 84.93 17.22
C TRP A 33 0.40 85.92 17.20
N GLY A 34 0.34 86.76 18.22
CA GLY A 34 -0.74 87.75 18.38
C GLY A 34 -0.46 88.78 19.46
N GLY A 35 0.81 89.07 19.76
CA GLY A 35 1.20 90.24 20.53
C GLY A 35 1.34 91.44 19.59
N GLY A 36 0.21 91.95 19.09
CA GLY A 36 0.20 93.28 18.50
C GLY A 36 0.69 94.26 19.55
N MET A 37 1.76 95.00 19.23
CA MET A 37 2.10 96.22 19.95
C MET A 37 0.93 97.20 19.77
N GLU A 38 -0.01 97.15 20.70
CA GLU A 38 -0.99 98.20 20.91
C GLU A 38 -0.22 99.42 21.43
N VAL A 39 0.14 100.30 20.52
CA VAL A 39 0.56 101.66 20.86
C VAL A 39 -0.69 102.36 21.38
N GLN A 40 -0.89 102.35 22.69
CA GLN A 40 -1.78 103.31 23.33
C GLN A 40 -1.04 104.65 23.44
N PRO A 41 -1.51 105.72 22.76
CA PRO A 41 -1.01 107.06 22.97
C PRO A 41 -1.78 107.65 24.16
N GLY A 42 -1.12 107.75 25.32
CA GLY A 42 -1.76 108.30 26.51
C GLY A 42 -0.77 108.54 27.63
N ASP A 43 -0.51 109.81 27.90
CA ASP A 43 -0.02 110.37 29.16
C ASP A 43 1.37 109.93 29.63
N THR A 44 2.39 110.34 28.87
CA THR A 44 3.64 110.77 29.50
C THR A 44 3.32 111.96 30.41
N GLY A 45 3.05 111.70 31.68
CA GLY A 45 3.02 112.70 32.75
C GLY A 45 4.40 113.32 32.93
N TRP A 46 4.76 114.23 32.03
CA TRP A 46 5.82 115.19 32.26
C TRP A 46 5.32 116.20 33.29
N PRO A 47 6.13 116.57 34.30
CA PRO A 47 5.75 117.64 35.22
C PRO A 47 5.53 118.91 34.40
N SER A 48 4.30 119.43 34.44
CA SER A 48 3.80 120.56 33.67
C SER A 48 4.24 121.94 34.19
N ASP A 49 5.24 121.99 35.06
CA ASP A 49 5.75 123.26 35.60
C ASP A 49 7.19 123.48 35.12
N LEU A 50 7.35 123.58 33.80
CA LEU A 50 8.48 124.28 33.21
C LEU A 50 8.25 125.79 33.42
N PRO A 51 9.22 126.55 33.95
CA PRO A 51 9.06 128.00 34.13
C PRO A 51 8.93 128.67 32.75
N THR A 52 7.74 129.22 32.47
CA THR A 52 7.52 130.01 31.26
C THR A 52 8.28 131.34 31.36
N TRP A 53 9.41 131.43 30.65
CA TRP A 53 10.03 132.70 30.30
C TRP A 53 9.31 133.29 29.07
N GLY A 54 8.26 134.07 29.32
CA GLY A 54 7.64 134.95 28.34
C GLY A 54 8.39 136.28 28.28
N ALA A 55 8.99 136.56 27.14
CA ALA A 55 9.71 137.80 26.85
C ALA A 55 8.74 138.97 26.60
N GLY A 56 8.97 140.08 27.32
CA GLY A 56 8.83 141.48 26.90
C GLY A 56 7.54 141.96 26.19
N GLY A 57 6.78 142.84 26.86
CA GLY A 57 5.75 143.66 26.25
C GLY A 57 5.54 145.00 26.96
N ALA A 58 6.13 146.04 26.39
CA ALA A 58 5.78 147.48 26.41
C ALA A 58 5.65 148.23 27.76
N GLY A 59 6.36 149.35 27.86
CA GLY A 59 6.36 150.23 29.02
C GLY A 59 5.15 151.15 29.11
N GLU A 60 4.91 151.62 30.32
CA GLU A 60 4.40 152.96 30.59
C GLU A 60 5.46 153.70 31.41
N ASP A 61 5.67 154.96 31.03
CA ASP A 61 6.74 155.86 31.45
C ASP A 61 6.73 156.15 32.97
N LYS A 62 7.91 156.54 33.46
CA LYS A 62 8.21 156.94 34.85
C LYS A 62 7.18 157.96 35.43
N PRO A 63 7.14 158.13 36.77
CA PRO A 63 7.93 159.23 37.32
C PRO A 63 9.09 158.69 38.14
N LEU A 64 10.28 159.27 37.95
CA LEU A 64 11.40 159.07 38.88
C LEU A 64 10.98 159.69 40.21
N ASP A 65 10.83 158.88 41.27
CA ASP A 65 10.54 159.40 42.62
C ASP A 65 11.24 158.51 43.68
N PRO A 66 11.72 159.07 44.81
CA PRO A 66 13.14 159.07 45.12
C PRO A 66 13.31 158.39 46.49
N GLY A 67 13.33 157.06 46.51
CA GLY A 67 13.33 156.33 47.79
C GLY A 67 14.15 155.05 47.83
N HIS A 68 14.58 154.51 46.69
CA HIS A 68 15.42 153.33 46.63
C HIS A 68 16.74 153.70 45.97
N SER A 69 17.82 153.51 46.71
CA SER A 69 19.13 153.91 46.22
C SER A 69 19.49 153.05 45.01
N ILE A 70 20.36 153.56 44.14
CA ILE A 70 21.02 152.76 43.10
C ILE A 70 21.59 151.45 43.69
N GLY A 71 21.93 151.43 44.99
CA GLY A 71 22.32 150.23 45.73
C GLY A 71 21.24 149.12 45.79
N ASP A 72 19.95 149.44 45.87
CA ASP A 72 18.89 148.42 46.01
C ASP A 72 18.63 147.67 44.68
N ALA A 73 18.66 148.39 43.55
CA ALA A 73 18.57 147.79 42.22
C ALA A 73 19.85 147.01 41.84
N ILE A 74 21.02 147.51 42.23
CA ILE A 74 22.30 146.81 42.09
C ILE A 74 22.31 145.52 42.94
N ASN A 75 21.77 145.56 44.15
CA ASN A 75 21.67 144.37 45.01
C ASN A 75 20.72 143.31 44.44
N ALA A 76 19.57 143.70 43.87
CA ALA A 76 18.64 142.75 43.23
C ALA A 76 19.24 142.11 41.97
N VAL A 77 19.93 142.88 41.13
CA VAL A 77 20.64 142.36 39.95
C VAL A 77 21.80 141.45 40.35
N SER A 78 22.53 141.81 41.40
CA SER A 78 23.60 141.00 41.98
C SER A 78 23.06 139.66 42.51
N ASP A 79 21.95 139.66 43.24
CA ASP A 79 21.30 138.45 43.78
C ASP A 79 20.76 137.53 42.66
N VAL A 80 20.18 138.10 41.59
CA VAL A 80 19.78 137.34 40.39
C VAL A 80 21.00 136.76 39.67
N ALA A 81 22.10 137.51 39.56
CA ALA A 81 23.33 137.05 38.93
C ALA A 81 24.00 135.92 39.73
N TYR A 82 24.00 135.98 41.07
CA TYR A 82 24.48 134.91 41.93
C TYR A 82 23.60 133.66 41.84
N LYS A 83 22.26 133.80 41.87
CA LYS A 83 21.35 132.66 41.68
C LYS A 83 21.47 132.02 40.29
N ALA A 84 21.67 132.83 39.25
CA ALA A 84 21.91 132.32 37.89
C ALA A 84 23.26 131.59 37.77
N TYR A 85 24.29 132.07 38.47
CA TYR A 85 25.59 131.39 38.55
C TYR A 85 25.49 130.05 39.29
N ASP A 86 24.84 130.02 40.46
CA ASP A 86 24.62 128.78 41.22
C ASP A 86 23.78 127.77 40.42
N GLN A 87 22.71 128.23 39.76
CA GLN A 87 21.92 127.38 38.88
C GLN A 87 22.73 126.85 37.68
N ALA A 88 23.65 127.65 37.14
CA ALA A 88 24.55 127.20 36.07
C ALA A 88 25.56 126.14 36.57
N GLN A 89 26.04 126.24 37.81
CA GLN A 89 26.87 125.20 38.42
C GLN A 89 26.07 123.92 38.68
N ILE A 90 24.85 124.03 39.21
CA ILE A 90 23.92 122.90 39.39
C ILE A 90 23.63 122.22 38.06
N ASN A 91 23.35 122.99 37.00
CA ASN A 91 23.09 122.44 35.67
C ASN A 91 24.33 121.73 35.10
N LYS A 92 25.53 122.27 35.33
CA LYS A 92 26.78 121.63 34.94
C LYS A 92 27.00 120.30 35.65
N GLU A 93 26.71 120.25 36.95
CA GLU A 93 26.77 119.03 37.76
C GLU A 93 25.72 118.00 37.29
N ASN A 94 24.47 118.41 37.05
CA ASN A 94 23.41 117.55 36.53
C ASN A 94 23.74 116.97 35.15
N ILE A 95 24.34 117.76 34.24
CA ILE A 95 24.79 117.29 32.93
C ILE A 95 25.93 116.27 33.09
N ALA A 96 26.88 116.52 33.99
CA ALA A 96 27.97 115.59 34.27
C ALA A 96 27.45 114.26 34.84
N GLU A 97 26.50 114.30 35.78
CA GLU A 97 25.83 113.11 36.31
C GLU A 97 25.03 112.38 35.22
N THR A 98 24.28 113.11 34.40
CA THR A 98 23.50 112.54 33.29
C THR A 98 24.41 111.86 32.27
N ASN A 99 25.52 112.50 31.89
CA ASN A 99 26.52 111.92 30.98
C ASN A 99 27.18 110.68 31.59
N GLY A 100 27.52 110.70 32.89
CA GLY A 100 28.02 109.51 33.58
C GLY A 100 27.02 108.35 33.55
N ARG A 101 25.73 108.63 33.78
CA ARG A 101 24.65 107.65 33.66
C ARG A 101 24.48 107.12 32.22
N ILE A 102 24.66 107.97 31.20
CA ILE A 102 24.63 107.56 29.79
C ILE A 102 25.83 106.66 29.46
N ASP A 103 27.04 107.03 29.89
CA ASP A 103 28.25 106.22 29.68
C ASP A 103 28.12 104.85 30.35
N ASP A 104 27.56 104.80 31.56
CA ASP A 104 27.25 103.54 32.25
C ASP A 104 26.21 102.71 31.51
N ALA A 105 25.16 103.36 30.97
CA ALA A 105 24.14 102.70 30.15
C ALA A 105 24.72 102.13 28.84
N ILE A 106 25.60 102.88 28.16
CA ILE A 106 26.31 102.42 26.95
C ILE A 106 27.20 101.23 27.29
N ARG A 107 27.98 101.31 28.37
CA ARG A 107 28.86 100.21 28.81
C ARG A 107 28.06 98.95 29.17
N SER A 108 26.93 99.12 29.85
CA SER A 108 25.99 98.03 30.14
C SER A 108 25.42 97.42 28.86
N GLY A 109 24.97 98.25 27.91
CA GLY A 109 24.48 97.83 26.60
C GLY A 109 25.53 97.04 25.80
N GLN A 110 26.78 97.52 25.78
CA GLN A 110 27.89 96.83 25.13
C GLN A 110 28.13 95.45 25.77
N THR A 111 28.12 95.36 27.10
CA THR A 111 28.26 94.09 27.82
C THR A 111 27.12 93.11 27.49
N ILE A 112 25.89 93.60 27.30
CA ILE A 112 24.75 92.77 26.88
C ILE A 112 24.95 92.24 25.46
N VAL A 113 25.40 93.09 24.52
CA VAL A 113 25.69 92.68 23.14
C VAL A 113 26.79 91.62 23.10
N ASP A 114 27.90 91.82 23.80
CA ASP A 114 29.00 90.85 23.86
C ASP A 114 28.54 89.50 24.43
N ARG A 115 27.69 89.52 25.47
CA ARG A 115 27.07 88.30 26.01
C ARG A 115 26.14 87.64 25.00
N GLN A 116 25.35 88.42 24.26
CA GLN A 116 24.47 87.89 23.23
C GLN A 116 25.26 87.25 22.08
N ASP A 117 26.35 87.87 21.64
CA ASP A 117 27.24 87.31 20.61
C ASP A 117 27.90 86.01 21.09
N ALA A 118 28.33 85.95 22.34
CA ALA A 118 28.86 84.71 22.93
C ALA A 118 27.80 83.59 22.98
N ILE A 119 26.54 83.91 23.34
CA ILE A 119 25.42 82.97 23.31
C ILE A 119 25.15 82.48 21.88
N ASN A 120 25.08 83.40 20.91
CA ASN A 120 24.83 83.08 19.51
C ASN A 120 25.93 82.18 18.94
N LYS A 121 27.19 82.45 19.27
CA LYS A 121 28.33 81.62 18.87
C LYS A 121 28.23 80.21 19.47
N LYS A 122 27.95 80.11 20.78
CA LYS A 122 27.77 78.82 21.45
C LYS A 122 26.60 78.03 20.85
N GLN A 123 25.48 78.69 20.57
CA GLN A 123 24.31 78.08 19.92
C GLN A 123 24.65 77.58 18.51
N ALA A 124 25.45 78.33 17.74
CA ALA A 124 25.89 77.90 16.42
C ALA A 124 26.79 76.65 16.48
N GLU A 125 27.73 76.60 17.43
CA GLU A 125 28.59 75.43 17.67
C GLU A 125 27.75 74.20 18.08
N GLU A 126 26.78 74.36 18.98
CA GLU A 126 25.84 73.31 19.37
C GLU A 126 24.99 72.81 18.19
N ASN A 127 24.48 73.72 17.35
CA ASN A 127 23.71 73.38 16.16
C ASN A 127 24.54 72.56 15.15
N VAL A 128 25.83 72.87 14.97
CA VAL A 128 26.74 72.09 14.12
C VAL A 128 26.96 70.70 14.69
N ALA A 129 27.16 70.58 16.01
CA ALA A 129 27.30 69.27 16.66
C ALA A 129 26.03 68.42 16.51
N ILE A 130 24.85 69.01 16.66
CA ILE A 130 23.56 68.35 16.44
C ILE A 130 23.43 67.89 14.98
N ALA A 131 23.77 68.73 14.01
CA ALA A 131 23.73 68.38 12.60
C ALA A 131 24.65 67.20 12.26
N ASN A 132 25.86 67.17 12.82
CA ASN A 132 26.79 66.04 12.65
C ASN A 132 26.22 64.75 13.27
N ASN A 133 25.64 64.82 14.48
CA ASN A 133 25.02 63.66 15.12
C ASN A 133 23.82 63.12 14.31
N ILE A 134 22.99 64.01 13.73
CA ILE A 134 21.89 63.62 12.84
C ILE A 134 22.45 62.91 11.60
N LYS A 135 23.50 63.47 10.99
CA LYS A 135 24.14 62.87 9.81
C LYS A 135 24.66 61.46 10.12
N ASP A 136 25.42 61.29 11.20
CA ASP A 136 25.95 59.98 11.61
C ASP A 136 24.84 58.98 11.92
N THR A 137 23.73 59.44 12.50
CA THR A 137 22.54 58.61 12.76
C THR A 137 21.89 58.17 11.46
N ASN A 138 21.74 59.07 10.48
CA ASN A 138 21.19 58.74 9.17
C ASN A 138 22.09 57.76 8.41
N ASP A 139 23.41 57.96 8.43
CA ASP A 139 24.37 57.04 7.80
C ASP A 139 24.24 55.62 8.41
N ARG A 140 24.08 55.52 9.74
CA ARG A 140 23.82 54.24 10.43
C ARG A 140 22.47 53.63 10.07
N ILE A 141 21.42 54.44 9.89
CA ILE A 141 20.10 53.96 9.46
C ILE A 141 20.19 53.39 8.04
N ASP A 142 20.88 54.07 7.14
CA ASP A 142 21.09 53.61 5.76
C ASP A 142 21.84 52.27 5.73
N ASP A 143 22.85 52.09 6.57
CA ASP A 143 23.58 50.82 6.69
C ASP A 143 22.69 49.69 7.23
N VAL A 144 21.83 49.99 8.21
CA VAL A 144 20.84 49.03 8.72
C VAL A 144 19.85 48.65 7.62
N ILE A 145 19.33 49.61 6.86
CA ILE A 145 18.40 49.37 5.73
C ILE A 145 19.06 48.44 4.70
N ARG A 146 20.28 48.75 4.25
CA ARG A 146 21.03 47.91 3.29
C ARG A 146 21.26 46.49 3.81
N SER A 147 21.56 46.36 5.11
CA SER A 147 21.73 45.05 5.73
C SER A 147 20.41 44.27 5.76
N GLY A 148 19.29 44.96 6.00
CA GLY A 148 17.94 44.41 5.97
C GLY A 148 17.55 43.91 4.58
N GLU A 149 17.79 44.71 3.54
CA GLU A 149 17.59 44.32 2.13
C GLU A 149 18.39 43.05 1.79
N THR A 150 19.66 43.00 2.18
CA THR A 150 20.51 41.82 1.96
C THR A 150 19.99 40.57 2.69
N ILE A 151 19.44 40.72 3.90
CA ILE A 151 18.85 39.62 4.66
C ILE A 151 17.57 39.11 3.96
N VAL A 152 16.73 40.01 3.47
CA VAL A 152 15.51 39.66 2.73
C VAL A 152 15.84 38.91 1.45
N ASP A 153 16.79 39.41 0.65
CA ASP A 153 17.24 38.74 -0.58
C ASP A 153 17.77 37.32 -0.32
N ARG A 154 18.56 37.15 0.76
CA ARG A 154 19.04 35.84 1.18
C ARG A 154 17.91 34.92 1.61
N GLN A 155 16.92 35.45 2.33
CA GLN A 155 15.76 34.67 2.76
C GLN A 155 14.92 34.21 1.56
N ASP A 156 14.73 35.08 0.56
CA ASP A 156 14.01 34.74 -0.67
C ASP A 156 14.76 33.67 -1.49
N ALA A 157 16.09 33.76 -1.57
CA ALA A 157 16.91 32.75 -2.22
C ALA A 157 16.82 31.38 -1.51
N ILE A 158 16.84 31.37 -0.17
CA ILE A 158 16.66 30.15 0.63
C ILE A 158 15.27 29.55 0.40
N ASN A 159 14.22 30.37 0.47
CA ASN A 159 12.84 29.95 0.27
C ASN A 159 12.65 29.33 -1.13
N LYS A 160 13.22 29.95 -2.17
CA LYS A 160 13.18 29.43 -3.54
C LYS A 160 13.88 28.08 -3.64
N LYS A 161 15.09 27.95 -3.08
CA LYS A 161 15.84 26.68 -3.08
C LYS A 161 15.05 25.57 -2.36
N GLN A 162 14.44 25.89 -1.23
CA GLN A 162 13.64 24.92 -0.47
C GLN A 162 12.37 24.51 -1.23
N ALA A 163 11.74 25.43 -1.98
CA ALA A 163 10.62 25.10 -2.86
C ALA A 163 11.03 24.15 -3.99
N ASP A 164 12.16 24.42 -4.65
CA ASP A 164 12.70 23.56 -5.72
C ASP A 164 13.04 22.15 -5.20
N GLU A 165 13.66 22.05 -4.02
CA GLU A 165 13.96 20.79 -3.34
C GLU A 165 12.67 20.01 -2.99
N ASN A 166 11.65 20.69 -2.46
CA ASN A 166 10.36 20.07 -2.15
C ASN A 166 9.67 19.52 -3.39
N VAL A 167 9.73 20.23 -4.54
CA VAL A 167 9.19 19.75 -5.82
C VAL A 167 9.94 18.51 -6.30
N ALA A 168 11.28 18.51 -6.22
CA ALA A 168 12.09 17.35 -6.59
C ALA A 168 11.78 16.12 -5.72
N ILE A 169 11.65 16.31 -4.41
CA ILE A 169 11.25 15.25 -3.48
C ILE A 169 9.86 14.71 -3.83
N ALA A 170 8.89 15.59 -4.10
CA ALA A 170 7.54 15.18 -4.47
C ALA A 170 7.51 14.32 -5.76
N ASN A 171 8.31 14.69 -6.76
CA ASN A 171 8.44 13.91 -8.00
C ASN A 171 9.08 12.53 -7.74
N ASN A 172 10.15 12.47 -6.94
CA ASN A 172 10.78 11.19 -6.57
C ASN A 172 9.83 10.27 -5.81
N ILE A 173 9.01 10.81 -4.91
CA ILE A 173 7.97 10.05 -4.19
C ILE A 173 6.93 9.52 -5.18
N LYS A 174 6.46 10.36 -6.11
CA LYS A 174 5.47 9.97 -7.13
C LYS A 174 5.99 8.83 -8.01
N ASP A 175 7.21 8.92 -8.51
CA ASP A 175 7.83 7.89 -9.35
C ASP A 175 8.01 6.58 -8.57
N THR A 176 8.38 6.66 -7.29
CA THR A 176 8.52 5.49 -6.42
C THR A 176 7.17 4.81 -6.18
N ASN A 177 6.12 5.59 -5.92
CA ASN A 177 4.77 5.06 -5.76
C ASN A 177 4.26 4.38 -7.03
N SER A 178 4.49 4.97 -8.21
CA SER A 178 4.11 4.35 -9.49
C SER A 178 4.82 3.01 -9.70
N LYS A 179 6.12 2.91 -9.40
CA LYS A 179 6.86 1.63 -9.47
C LYS A 179 6.34 0.58 -8.48
N LEU A 180 5.90 1.00 -7.29
CA LEU A 180 5.29 0.12 -6.30
C LEU A 180 3.92 -0.40 -6.78
N GLU A 181 3.09 0.47 -7.36
CA GLU A 181 1.80 0.07 -7.95
C GLU A 181 1.98 -0.95 -9.07
N ASP A 182 2.93 -0.73 -9.99
CA ASP A 182 3.26 -1.68 -11.06
C ASP A 182 3.72 -3.03 -10.50
N THR A 183 4.52 -3.01 -9.43
CA THR A 183 5.02 -4.23 -8.78
C THR A 183 3.89 -5.00 -8.11
N ASN A 184 2.99 -4.31 -7.41
CA ASN A 184 1.82 -4.92 -6.78
C ASN A 184 0.90 -5.56 -7.83
N SER A 185 0.63 -4.88 -8.95
CA SER A 185 -0.21 -5.42 -10.02
C SER A 185 0.38 -6.71 -10.64
N LYS A 186 1.71 -6.76 -10.82
CA LYS A 186 2.41 -7.98 -11.29
C LYS A 186 2.32 -9.10 -10.26
N LEU A 187 2.45 -8.79 -8.98
CA LEU A 187 2.34 -9.77 -7.90
C LEU A 187 0.92 -10.36 -7.83
N ASP A 188 -0.11 -9.54 -7.91
CA ASP A 188 -1.50 -9.98 -7.93
C ASP A 188 -1.77 -10.90 -9.13
N SER A 189 -1.26 -10.54 -10.31
CA SER A 189 -1.39 -11.36 -11.52
C SER A 189 -0.71 -12.73 -11.35
N SER A 190 0.52 -12.75 -10.81
CA SER A 190 1.26 -14.00 -10.56
C SER A 190 0.57 -14.88 -9.51
N LEU A 191 -0.02 -14.27 -8.48
CA LEU A 191 -0.78 -14.99 -7.45
C LEU A 191 -2.02 -15.66 -8.04
N GLU A 192 -2.77 -14.97 -8.91
CA GLU A 192 -3.93 -15.54 -9.59
C GLU A 192 -3.55 -16.68 -10.55
N GLU A 193 -2.43 -16.57 -11.25
CA GLU A 193 -1.89 -17.68 -12.06
C GLU A 193 -1.51 -18.88 -11.20
N GLN A 194 -0.82 -18.68 -10.07
CA GLN A 194 -0.48 -19.78 -9.17
C GLN A 194 -1.72 -20.49 -8.61
N LYS A 195 -2.78 -19.75 -8.25
CA LYS A 195 -4.05 -20.36 -7.80
C LYS A 195 -4.65 -21.27 -8.88
N LYS A 196 -4.68 -20.82 -10.13
CA LYS A 196 -5.17 -21.61 -11.27
C LYS A 196 -4.33 -22.86 -11.49
N VAL A 197 -3.01 -22.73 -11.48
CA VAL A 197 -2.08 -23.88 -11.60
C VAL A 197 -2.32 -24.87 -10.48
N ASN A 198 -2.43 -24.41 -9.24
CA ASN A 198 -2.62 -25.29 -8.08
C ASN A 198 -3.95 -26.06 -8.16
N TYR A 199 -5.02 -25.40 -8.63
CA TYR A 199 -6.31 -26.05 -8.88
C TYR A 199 -6.21 -27.13 -9.97
N LEU A 200 -5.55 -26.83 -11.09
CA LEU A 200 -5.36 -27.79 -12.18
C LEU A 200 -4.51 -29.00 -11.76
N VAL A 201 -3.43 -28.75 -11.03
CA VAL A 201 -2.56 -29.81 -10.48
C VAL A 201 -3.33 -30.67 -9.48
N GLY A 202 -4.14 -30.07 -8.61
CA GLY A 202 -5.00 -30.80 -7.68
C GLY A 202 -5.99 -31.72 -8.40
N ASN A 203 -6.66 -31.23 -9.44
CA ASN A 203 -7.59 -32.03 -10.25
C ASN A 203 -6.87 -33.17 -11.01
N ALA A 204 -5.70 -32.90 -11.57
CA ALA A 204 -4.91 -33.91 -12.27
C ALA A 204 -4.44 -35.01 -11.31
N LEU A 205 -4.01 -34.65 -10.10
CA LEU A 205 -3.61 -35.59 -9.06
C LEU A 205 -4.78 -36.47 -8.61
N ALA A 206 -5.96 -35.89 -8.38
CA ALA A 206 -7.17 -36.63 -8.03
C ALA A 206 -7.61 -37.60 -9.14
N SER A 207 -7.50 -37.17 -10.40
CA SER A 207 -7.81 -38.02 -11.57
C SER A 207 -6.82 -39.18 -11.68
N ASN A 208 -5.52 -38.91 -11.47
CA ASN A 208 -4.47 -39.92 -11.49
C ASN A 208 -4.65 -40.95 -10.36
N GLU A 209 -5.01 -40.51 -9.15
CA GLU A 209 -5.35 -41.40 -8.03
C GLU A 209 -6.51 -42.34 -8.41
N SER A 210 -7.61 -41.80 -8.96
CA SER A 210 -8.75 -42.62 -9.40
C SER A 210 -8.36 -43.63 -10.49
N TYR A 211 -7.50 -43.25 -11.43
CA TYR A 211 -6.99 -44.15 -12.46
C TYR A 211 -6.22 -45.33 -11.84
N TRP A 212 -5.31 -45.07 -10.89
CA TRP A 212 -4.54 -46.13 -10.24
C TRP A 212 -5.41 -47.08 -9.41
N GLN A 213 -6.41 -46.56 -8.70
CA GLN A 213 -7.37 -47.38 -7.97
C GLN A 213 -8.14 -48.33 -8.91
N GLN A 214 -8.57 -47.84 -10.08
CA GLN A 214 -9.24 -48.66 -11.09
C GLN A 214 -8.31 -49.73 -11.69
N GLN A 215 -7.06 -49.37 -11.97
CA GLN A 215 -6.06 -50.32 -12.47
C GLN A 215 -5.76 -51.43 -11.45
N TRP A 216 -5.66 -51.09 -10.17
CA TRP A 216 -5.48 -52.08 -9.10
C TRP A 216 -6.64 -53.07 -9.03
N ALA A 217 -7.88 -52.57 -9.01
CA ALA A 217 -9.06 -53.42 -8.99
C ALA A 217 -9.16 -54.32 -10.24
N THR A 218 -8.78 -53.78 -11.41
CA THR A 218 -8.75 -54.55 -12.67
C THR A 218 -7.72 -55.69 -12.60
N ASN A 219 -6.51 -55.40 -12.09
CA ASN A 219 -5.47 -56.41 -11.91
C ASN A 219 -5.87 -57.50 -10.91
N GLU A 220 -6.57 -57.14 -9.83
CA GLU A 220 -7.11 -58.11 -8.88
C GLU A 220 -8.13 -59.06 -9.55
N ASN A 221 -9.02 -58.52 -10.39
CA ASN A 221 -9.97 -59.31 -11.18
C ASN A 221 -9.27 -60.24 -12.18
N TYR A 222 -8.21 -59.78 -12.84
CA TYR A 222 -7.40 -60.63 -13.72
C TYR A 222 -6.72 -61.76 -12.95
N ALA A 223 -6.12 -61.48 -11.79
CA ALA A 223 -5.51 -62.50 -10.94
C ALA A 223 -6.54 -63.56 -10.51
N ALA A 224 -7.74 -63.14 -10.10
CA ALA A 224 -8.83 -64.05 -9.75
C ALA A 224 -9.26 -64.92 -10.94
N SER A 225 -9.40 -64.33 -12.13
CA SER A 225 -9.78 -65.04 -13.35
C SER A 225 -8.72 -66.05 -13.80
N ILE A 226 -7.44 -65.70 -13.72
CA ILE A 226 -6.31 -66.59 -14.02
C ILE A 226 -6.30 -67.78 -13.06
N ASN A 227 -6.51 -67.55 -11.76
CA ASN A 227 -6.58 -68.62 -10.77
C ASN A 227 -7.75 -69.57 -11.03
N LYS A 228 -8.92 -69.03 -11.39
CA LYS A 228 -10.08 -69.83 -11.78
C LYS A 228 -9.80 -70.67 -13.03
N ASN A 229 -9.29 -70.06 -14.09
CA ASN A 229 -8.95 -70.76 -15.33
C ASN A 229 -7.89 -71.84 -15.10
N THR A 230 -6.90 -71.57 -14.25
CA THR A 230 -5.87 -72.56 -13.86
C THR A 230 -6.52 -73.79 -13.19
N SER A 231 -7.47 -73.57 -12.28
CA SER A 231 -8.23 -74.64 -11.63
C SER A 231 -9.08 -75.43 -12.63
N ASP A 232 -9.79 -74.74 -13.53
CA ASP A 232 -10.66 -75.36 -14.52
C ASP A 232 -9.86 -76.15 -15.57
N ILE A 233 -8.70 -75.65 -16.01
CA ILE A 233 -7.77 -76.40 -16.87
C ILE A 233 -7.28 -77.68 -16.18
N ALA A 234 -6.94 -77.60 -14.89
CA ALA A 234 -6.51 -78.77 -14.13
C ALA A 234 -7.62 -79.84 -14.05
N LYS A 235 -8.88 -79.43 -13.81
CA LYS A 235 -10.05 -80.32 -13.83
C LYS A 235 -10.29 -80.93 -15.21
N ASN A 236 -10.29 -80.11 -16.26
CA ASN A 236 -10.48 -80.58 -17.64
C ASN A 236 -9.41 -81.62 -18.01
N ARG A 237 -8.15 -81.42 -17.61
CA ARG A 237 -7.08 -82.41 -17.83
C ARG A 237 -7.39 -83.74 -17.13
N GLN A 238 -7.92 -83.72 -15.91
CA GLN A 238 -8.32 -84.94 -15.21
C GLN A 238 -9.48 -85.65 -15.91
N ASP A 239 -10.48 -84.89 -16.37
CA ASP A 239 -11.64 -85.47 -17.03
C ASP A 239 -11.32 -86.02 -18.43
N ILE A 240 -10.42 -85.36 -19.18
CA ILE A 240 -9.87 -85.90 -20.44
C ILE A 240 -9.14 -87.22 -20.18
N ASN A 241 -8.31 -87.30 -19.14
CA ASN A 241 -7.62 -88.55 -18.80
C ASN A 241 -8.61 -89.68 -18.49
N LYS A 242 -9.70 -89.39 -17.75
CA LYS A 242 -10.76 -90.36 -17.49
C LYS A 242 -11.48 -90.79 -18.76
N LEU A 243 -11.75 -89.84 -19.67
CA LEU A 243 -12.37 -90.13 -20.96
C LEU A 243 -11.49 -91.02 -21.82
N ASN A 244 -10.18 -90.73 -21.93
CA ASN A 244 -9.22 -91.57 -22.66
C ASN A 244 -9.24 -93.00 -22.12
N SER A 245 -9.15 -93.19 -20.79
CA SER A 245 -9.24 -94.53 -20.21
C SER A 245 -10.58 -95.22 -20.44
N ARG A 246 -11.68 -94.47 -20.59
CA ARG A 246 -13.00 -95.04 -20.95
C ARG A 246 -13.03 -95.43 -22.42
N VAL A 247 -12.45 -94.63 -23.31
CA VAL A 247 -12.34 -94.93 -24.74
C VAL A 247 -11.48 -96.16 -24.95
N ASP A 248 -10.30 -96.25 -24.33
CA ASP A 248 -9.43 -97.43 -24.42
C ASP A 248 -10.15 -98.72 -24.00
N ARG A 249 -10.95 -98.65 -22.92
CA ARG A 249 -11.78 -99.78 -22.48
C ARG A 249 -12.94 -100.08 -23.42
N LEU A 250 -13.50 -99.08 -24.10
CA LEU A 250 -14.53 -99.30 -25.10
C LEU A 250 -13.93 -99.95 -26.34
N ASP A 251 -12.75 -99.53 -26.77
CA ASP A 251 -12.02 -100.11 -27.90
C ASP A 251 -11.74 -101.60 -27.66
N GLN A 252 -11.19 -101.94 -26.49
CA GLN A 252 -11.01 -103.33 -26.07
C GLN A 252 -12.32 -104.13 -26.06
N LYS A 253 -13.39 -103.56 -25.53
CA LYS A 253 -14.71 -104.22 -25.51
C LYS A 253 -15.28 -104.42 -26.92
N VAL A 254 -15.03 -103.50 -27.84
CA VAL A 254 -15.46 -103.60 -29.23
C VAL A 254 -14.68 -104.69 -29.95
N ASP A 255 -13.36 -104.76 -29.75
CA ASP A 255 -12.53 -105.83 -30.28
C ASP A 255 -12.94 -107.20 -29.72
N ASP A 256 -13.14 -107.30 -28.40
CA ASP A 256 -13.62 -108.51 -27.74
C ASP A 256 -15.00 -108.94 -28.26
N LEU A 257 -15.90 -107.98 -28.46
CA LEU A 257 -17.22 -108.24 -29.04
C LEU A 257 -17.12 -108.74 -30.47
N ASN A 258 -16.29 -108.10 -31.30
CA ASN A 258 -16.03 -108.50 -32.67
C ASN A 258 -15.49 -109.94 -32.74
N ASP A 259 -14.50 -110.27 -31.90
CA ASP A 259 -13.94 -111.62 -31.80
C ASP A 259 -14.98 -112.64 -31.28
N THR A 260 -15.83 -112.23 -30.34
CA THR A 260 -16.94 -113.07 -29.85
C THR A 260 -17.98 -113.31 -30.95
N MET A 261 -18.33 -112.30 -31.75
CA MET A 261 -19.25 -112.45 -32.88
C MET A 261 -18.66 -113.36 -33.96
N LYS A 262 -17.40 -113.18 -34.35
CA LYS A 262 -16.73 -114.05 -35.33
C LYS A 262 -16.69 -115.50 -34.87
N ARG A 263 -16.38 -115.74 -33.58
CA ARG A 263 -16.46 -117.08 -32.97
C ARG A 263 -17.89 -117.64 -33.00
N GLY A 264 -18.90 -116.83 -32.70
CA GLY A 264 -20.30 -117.22 -32.80
C GLY A 264 -20.71 -117.66 -34.21
N PHE A 265 -20.33 -116.88 -35.23
CA PHE A 265 -20.62 -117.22 -36.63
C PHE A 265 -19.85 -118.47 -37.10
N ALA A 266 -18.59 -118.64 -36.71
CA ALA A 266 -17.82 -119.86 -37.00
C ALA A 266 -18.48 -121.09 -36.36
N SER A 267 -18.90 -120.98 -35.09
CA SER A 267 -19.63 -122.03 -34.37
C SER A 267 -20.95 -122.37 -35.05
N GLN A 268 -21.69 -121.35 -35.51
CA GLN A 268 -22.94 -121.58 -36.24
C GLN A 268 -22.70 -122.25 -37.60
N ALA A 269 -21.66 -121.86 -38.33
CA ALA A 269 -21.27 -122.53 -39.57
C ALA A 269 -20.92 -124.01 -39.33
N ALA A 270 -20.17 -124.30 -38.26
CA ALA A 270 -19.85 -125.66 -37.85
C ALA A 270 -21.12 -126.47 -37.53
N LEU A 271 -22.02 -125.89 -36.74
CA LEU A 271 -23.32 -126.48 -36.37
C LEU A 271 -24.21 -126.77 -37.59
N ASN A 272 -24.20 -125.89 -38.60
CA ASN A 272 -24.95 -126.09 -39.84
C ASN A 272 -24.34 -127.19 -40.72
N GLY A 273 -23.04 -127.43 -40.62
CA GLY A 273 -22.34 -128.53 -41.28
C GLY A 273 -22.62 -129.91 -40.68
N LEU A 274 -23.28 -129.98 -39.51
CA LEU A 274 -23.67 -131.25 -38.91
C LEU A 274 -24.73 -131.94 -39.76
N PHE A 275 -24.39 -133.16 -40.17
CA PHE A 275 -25.20 -133.93 -41.10
C PHE A 275 -26.51 -134.38 -40.48
N GLN A 276 -27.56 -134.42 -41.31
CA GLN A 276 -28.87 -134.87 -40.83
C GLN A 276 -28.93 -136.40 -40.84
N PRO A 277 -29.55 -137.04 -39.82
CA PRO A 277 -29.75 -138.49 -39.78
C PRO A 277 -30.55 -138.97 -41.01
N TYR A 278 -29.96 -139.81 -41.86
CA TYR A 278 -30.68 -140.43 -42.99
C TYR A 278 -31.32 -141.77 -42.64
N GLY A 279 -30.78 -142.52 -41.69
CA GLY A 279 -31.30 -143.83 -41.30
C GLY A 279 -32.45 -143.72 -40.30
N VAL A 280 -33.60 -144.31 -40.63
CA VAL A 280 -34.76 -144.45 -39.72
C VAL A 280 -34.42 -145.43 -38.59
N GLY A 281 -34.74 -145.06 -37.35
CA GLY A 281 -34.52 -145.89 -36.15
C GLY A 281 -33.07 -146.00 -35.68
N LYS A 282 -32.15 -145.16 -36.19
CA LYS A 282 -30.71 -145.19 -35.81
C LYS A 282 -30.23 -143.84 -35.27
N LEU A 283 -29.43 -143.91 -34.21
CA LEU A 283 -28.71 -142.75 -33.68
C LEU A 283 -27.52 -142.42 -34.60
N ASN A 284 -27.40 -141.15 -35.00
CA ASN A 284 -26.28 -140.65 -35.78
C ASN A 284 -25.47 -139.66 -34.95
N ALA A 285 -24.15 -139.84 -34.90
CA ALA A 285 -23.21 -138.89 -34.33
C ALA A 285 -22.44 -138.21 -35.46
N THR A 286 -22.37 -136.89 -35.41
CA THR A 286 -21.76 -136.07 -36.46
C THR A 286 -20.82 -135.06 -35.82
N MET A 287 -19.72 -134.78 -36.52
CA MET A 287 -18.77 -133.75 -36.15
C MET A 287 -18.49 -132.91 -37.38
N ALA A 288 -18.41 -131.60 -37.20
CA ALA A 288 -18.19 -130.65 -38.29
C ALA A 288 -17.25 -129.55 -37.82
N LEU A 289 -16.49 -129.00 -38.78
CA LEU A 289 -15.64 -127.84 -38.57
C LEU A 289 -16.23 -126.68 -39.35
N GLY A 290 -16.27 -125.51 -38.72
CA GLY A 290 -16.76 -124.27 -39.31
C GLY A 290 -15.75 -123.15 -39.13
N GLY A 291 -15.74 -122.21 -40.05
CA GLY A 291 -14.87 -121.04 -40.02
C GLY A 291 -15.61 -119.78 -40.43
N TYR A 292 -15.27 -118.66 -39.80
CA TYR A 292 -15.72 -117.34 -40.18
C TYR A 292 -14.58 -116.33 -39.99
N GLU A 293 -14.17 -115.70 -41.09
CA GLU A 293 -12.94 -114.89 -41.17
C GLU A 293 -11.72 -115.60 -40.54
N SER A 294 -11.10 -114.99 -39.52
CA SER A 294 -9.90 -115.49 -38.84
C SER A 294 -10.20 -116.45 -37.68
N LYS A 295 -11.47 -116.84 -37.47
CA LYS A 295 -11.89 -117.70 -36.35
C LYS A 295 -12.44 -119.03 -36.86
N THR A 296 -12.07 -120.11 -36.16
CA THR A 296 -12.57 -121.46 -36.44
C THR A 296 -13.27 -122.06 -35.22
N ALA A 297 -14.20 -122.98 -35.47
CA ALA A 297 -14.98 -123.66 -34.46
C ALA A 297 -15.22 -125.12 -34.85
N ILE A 298 -15.37 -125.95 -33.83
CA ILE A 298 -15.75 -127.36 -33.96
C ILE A 298 -17.13 -127.56 -33.37
N ALA A 299 -17.95 -128.31 -34.09
CA ALA A 299 -19.26 -128.75 -33.69
C ALA A 299 -19.30 -130.27 -33.57
N ALA A 300 -19.99 -130.75 -32.56
CA ALA A 300 -20.40 -132.14 -32.44
C ALA A 300 -21.89 -132.18 -32.15
N GLY A 301 -22.60 -133.09 -32.81
CA GLY A 301 -24.03 -133.23 -32.61
C GLY A 301 -24.49 -134.65 -32.86
N THR A 302 -25.65 -134.94 -32.30
CA THR A 302 -26.34 -136.20 -32.50
C THR A 302 -27.70 -135.93 -33.11
N GLY A 303 -28.21 -136.91 -33.84
CA GLY A 303 -29.57 -136.84 -34.33
C GLY A 303 -30.19 -138.22 -34.42
N TYR A 304 -31.50 -138.24 -34.30
CA TYR A 304 -32.32 -139.44 -34.34
C TYR A 304 -33.51 -139.20 -35.28
N ARG A 305 -33.68 -140.08 -36.25
CA ARG A 305 -34.85 -140.08 -37.13
C ARG A 305 -35.81 -141.13 -36.62
N PHE A 306 -36.90 -140.69 -36.01
CA PHE A 306 -37.92 -141.56 -35.44
C PHE A 306 -38.57 -142.38 -36.55
N ASP A 307 -39.00 -141.69 -37.61
CA ASP A 307 -39.66 -142.26 -38.80
C ASP A 307 -39.25 -141.49 -40.07
N GLU A 308 -39.65 -141.97 -41.26
CA GLU A 308 -39.38 -141.29 -42.54
C GLU A 308 -39.87 -139.84 -42.55
N ASN A 309 -40.84 -139.49 -41.70
CA ASN A 309 -41.46 -138.17 -41.65
C ASN A 309 -41.00 -137.29 -40.48
N THR A 310 -40.25 -137.82 -39.50
CA THR A 310 -39.88 -137.06 -38.29
C THR A 310 -38.44 -137.31 -37.87
N ALA A 311 -37.64 -136.25 -37.78
CA ALA A 311 -36.26 -136.29 -37.29
C ALA A 311 -36.00 -135.21 -36.25
N VAL A 312 -35.12 -135.50 -35.29
CA VAL A 312 -34.57 -134.52 -34.35
C VAL A 312 -33.05 -134.52 -34.46
N LYS A 313 -32.46 -133.33 -34.32
CA LYS A 313 -31.01 -133.16 -34.17
C LYS A 313 -30.71 -132.18 -33.05
N ALA A 314 -29.61 -132.41 -32.36
CA ALA A 314 -29.05 -131.51 -31.37
C ALA A 314 -27.54 -131.42 -31.59
N GLY A 315 -26.99 -130.22 -31.53
CA GLY A 315 -25.57 -129.97 -31.72
C GLY A 315 -25.04 -128.95 -30.73
N ILE A 316 -23.79 -129.13 -30.33
CA ILE A 316 -23.01 -128.12 -29.60
C ILE A 316 -21.78 -127.77 -30.43
N ALA A 317 -21.38 -126.51 -30.37
CA ALA A 317 -20.16 -126.03 -30.98
C ALA A 317 -19.41 -125.13 -30.01
N THR A 318 -18.10 -125.15 -30.14
CA THR A 318 -17.20 -124.28 -29.42
C THR A 318 -16.09 -123.86 -30.37
N ASN A 319 -15.53 -122.69 -30.13
CA ASN A 319 -14.42 -122.20 -30.92
C ASN A 319 -13.14 -123.00 -30.61
N THR A 320 -12.17 -122.98 -31.54
CA THR A 320 -10.92 -123.72 -31.39
C THR A 320 -9.80 -122.93 -30.71
N ASP A 321 -9.96 -121.61 -30.55
CA ASP A 321 -8.91 -120.74 -30.00
C ASP A 321 -8.77 -120.90 -28.48
N ASP A 322 -9.86 -120.71 -27.74
CA ASP A 322 -9.88 -120.77 -26.28
C ASP A 322 -10.99 -121.67 -25.73
N PHE A 323 -11.77 -122.32 -26.60
CA PHE A 323 -12.92 -123.17 -26.26
C PHE A 323 -13.96 -122.47 -25.35
N LYS A 324 -14.00 -121.12 -25.36
CA LYS A 324 -14.93 -120.28 -24.60
C LYS A 324 -16.03 -119.74 -25.51
N GLY A 325 -17.28 -119.85 -25.05
CA GLY A 325 -18.45 -119.44 -25.81
C GLY A 325 -19.07 -120.62 -26.55
N VAL A 326 -19.70 -121.51 -25.80
CA VAL A 326 -20.40 -122.69 -26.34
C VAL A 326 -21.71 -122.25 -26.96
N THR A 327 -21.91 -122.58 -28.23
CA THR A 327 -23.18 -122.40 -28.95
C THR A 327 -23.85 -123.76 -29.06
N TYR A 328 -25.18 -123.81 -28.93
CA TYR A 328 -25.93 -125.05 -29.08
C TYR A 328 -27.12 -124.83 -30.00
N ASN A 329 -27.52 -125.86 -30.73
CA ASN A 329 -28.76 -125.89 -31.49
C ASN A 329 -29.53 -127.17 -31.21
N VAL A 330 -30.85 -127.08 -31.35
CA VAL A 330 -31.75 -128.23 -31.38
C VAL A 330 -32.78 -127.93 -32.46
N GLY A 331 -33.03 -128.89 -33.33
CA GLY A 331 -33.99 -128.77 -34.42
C GLY A 331 -34.79 -130.05 -34.59
N VAL A 332 -36.08 -129.89 -34.89
CA VAL A 332 -36.96 -130.97 -35.29
C VAL A 332 -37.41 -130.72 -36.73
N ASN A 333 -37.43 -131.77 -37.53
CA ASN A 333 -37.86 -131.74 -38.92
C ASN A 333 -39.07 -132.66 -39.06
N PHE A 334 -40.12 -132.13 -39.70
CA PHE A 334 -41.34 -132.87 -40.04
C PHE A 334 -41.54 -132.79 -41.56
N GLU A 335 -41.70 -133.93 -42.21
CA GLU A 335 -41.98 -134.05 -43.65
C GLU A 335 -43.40 -134.62 -43.81
N TRP A 336 -44.22 -134.05 -44.69
CA TRP A 336 -45.60 -134.48 -44.95
C TRP A 336 -45.88 -134.58 -46.45
#